data_AF-A0A1F9WHD5-F1
#
_entry.id   AF-A0A1F9WHD5-F1
#
_cell.length_a   1.000
_cell.length_b   1.000
_cell.length_c   1.000
_cell.angle_alpha   90.00
_cell.angle_beta   90.00
_cell.angle_gamma   90.00
#
_symmetry.space_group_name_H-M   'P 1'
#
loop_
_entity.id
_entity.type
_entity.pdbx_description
1 polymer ?
#
loop_
_entity_poly.entity_id
_entity_poly.type
_entity_poly.pdbx_seq_one_letter_code
_entity_poly.pdbx_strand_id
1 'polypeptide(L)'
;MGKLANQTMLVTALKAFTGALPPGYSCEKEFFLTSLRNMAQYLADLQAETLREVCENFLHKLNAGKATQAAADEFKADIDRLVSAADFRTVSAWMAGSREFIKNRLDSLKAVSMISEEQKTSGRDPEAQRHIKETYARLRFDTLEKQVEAAPNDATVNTALATARRAVAEYCCLYRVQLNPAETLTPFSLACVDAALAAGHRLFMAIRQATGRMM
;
A
#
# COMPACT_ATOMS: atom_id res chain seq x y z
N MET A 1 -15.08 1.68 -10.53
CA MET A 1 -14.14 2.48 -11.36
C MET A 1 -13.26 1.49 -12.11
N GLY A 2 -12.54 1.88 -13.16
CA GLY A 2 -11.62 0.95 -13.84
C GLY A 2 -10.17 1.10 -13.33
N LYS A 3 -9.35 0.06 -13.49
CA LYS A 3 -7.92 0.02 -13.08
C LYS A 3 -7.12 1.26 -13.47
N LEU A 4 -7.27 1.69 -14.72
CA LEU A 4 -6.61 2.89 -15.23
C LEU A 4 -7.07 4.17 -14.54
N ALA A 5 -8.34 4.25 -14.15
CA ALA A 5 -8.87 5.39 -13.41
C ALA A 5 -8.28 5.42 -11.98
N ASN A 6 -8.26 4.29 -11.27
CA ASN A 6 -7.67 4.20 -9.93
C ASN A 6 -6.17 4.53 -9.95
N GLN A 7 -5.43 4.02 -10.94
CA GLN A 7 -4.02 4.36 -11.15
C GLN A 7 -3.83 5.86 -11.44
N THR A 8 -4.67 6.46 -12.27
CA THR A 8 -4.61 7.89 -12.58
C THR A 8 -4.89 8.75 -11.35
N MET A 9 -5.88 8.37 -10.55
CA MET A 9 -6.22 9.05 -9.29
C MET A 9 -5.09 8.94 -8.27
N LEU A 10 -4.49 7.76 -8.12
CA LEU A 10 -3.33 7.53 -7.24
C LEU A 10 -2.14 8.40 -7.67
N VAL A 11 -1.79 8.42 -8.95
CA VAL A 11 -0.69 9.24 -9.47
C VAL A 11 -0.96 10.73 -9.24
N THR A 12 -2.19 11.17 -9.52
CA THR A 12 -2.59 12.57 -9.34
C THR A 12 -2.50 12.98 -7.87
N ALA A 13 -2.97 12.13 -6.97
CA ALA A 13 -2.88 12.34 -5.54
C ALA A 13 -1.42 12.38 -5.05
N LEU A 14 -0.55 11.48 -5.52
CA LEU A 14 0.88 11.48 -5.18
C LEU A 14 1.59 12.75 -5.68
N LYS A 15 1.26 13.23 -6.88
CA LYS A 15 1.77 14.51 -7.39
C LYS A 15 1.33 15.68 -6.52
N ALA A 16 0.04 15.75 -6.18
CA ALA A 16 -0.47 16.78 -5.29
C ALA A 16 0.20 16.71 -3.90
N PHE A 17 0.50 15.50 -3.42
CA PHE A 17 1.16 15.27 -2.13
C PHE A 17 2.57 15.90 -2.06
N THR A 18 3.30 15.98 -3.18
CA THR A 18 4.62 16.66 -3.24
C THR A 18 4.55 18.18 -3.27
N GLY A 19 3.45 18.73 -3.75
CA GLY A 19 3.33 20.15 -4.08
C GLY A 19 3.19 21.05 -2.86
N ALA A 20 3.06 22.36 -3.09
CA ALA A 20 2.68 23.29 -2.02
C ALA A 20 1.35 22.87 -1.36
N LEU A 21 1.16 23.24 -0.09
CA LEU A 21 -0.11 23.02 0.61
C LEU A 21 -1.26 23.62 -0.22
N PRO A 22 -2.25 22.84 -0.68
CA PRO A 22 -3.30 23.36 -1.53
C PRO A 22 -4.18 24.39 -0.80
N PRO A 23 -4.69 25.40 -1.51
CA PRO A 23 -5.65 26.34 -0.93
C PRO A 23 -6.91 25.58 -0.50
N GLY A 24 -7.27 25.72 0.78
CA GLY A 24 -8.43 25.04 1.38
C GLY A 24 -8.09 24.16 2.59
N TYR A 25 -6.82 23.82 2.80
CA TYR A 25 -6.38 23.13 4.02
C TYR A 25 -5.92 24.12 5.09
N SER A 26 -6.33 23.89 6.33
CA SER A 26 -5.98 24.75 7.47
C SER A 26 -4.52 24.58 7.91
N CYS A 27 -3.94 23.40 7.71
CA CYS A 27 -2.56 23.08 8.07
C CYS A 27 -2.05 21.80 7.39
N GLU A 28 -0.74 21.54 7.48
CA GLU A 28 -0.10 20.32 6.97
C GLU A 28 -0.69 19.05 7.59
N LYS A 29 -1.12 19.06 8.86
CA LYS A 29 -1.71 17.89 9.53
C LYS A 29 -2.98 17.41 8.82
N GLU A 30 -3.89 18.32 8.53
CA GLU A 30 -5.16 18.03 7.87
C GLU A 30 -4.91 17.52 6.44
N PHE A 31 -4.04 18.21 5.70
CA PHE A 31 -3.68 17.83 4.34
C PHE A 31 -3.02 16.45 4.28
N PHE A 32 -2.07 16.19 5.18
CA PHE A 32 -1.32 14.95 5.24
C PHE A 32 -2.24 13.75 5.45
N LEU A 33 -3.09 13.81 6.47
CA LEU A 33 -4.00 12.70 6.80
C LEU A 33 -5.05 12.48 5.71
N THR A 34 -5.64 13.56 5.19
CA THR A 34 -6.65 13.47 4.13
C THR A 34 -6.06 12.86 2.86
N SER A 35 -4.86 13.31 2.47
CA SER A 35 -4.17 12.80 1.29
C SER A 35 -3.78 11.33 1.46
N LEU A 36 -3.26 10.93 2.63
CA LEU A 36 -2.95 9.52 2.90
C LEU A 36 -4.18 8.63 2.78
N ARG A 37 -5.33 9.06 3.32
CA ARG A 37 -6.60 8.30 3.22
C ARG A 37 -7.06 8.16 1.78
N ASN A 38 -7.02 9.24 1.00
CA ASN A 38 -7.43 9.20 -0.40
C ASN A 38 -6.51 8.28 -1.23
N MET A 39 -5.19 8.41 -1.06
CA MET A 39 -4.21 7.55 -1.74
C MET A 39 -4.37 6.08 -1.35
N ALA A 40 -4.59 5.80 -0.06
CA ALA A 40 -4.84 4.45 0.44
C ALA A 40 -6.09 3.82 -0.19
N GLN A 41 -7.17 4.58 -0.35
CA GLN A 41 -8.38 4.10 -1.00
C GLN A 41 -8.11 3.74 -2.47
N TYR A 42 -7.50 4.65 -3.24
CA TYR A 42 -7.18 4.38 -4.65
C TYR A 42 -6.24 3.19 -4.82
N LEU A 43 -5.30 3.01 -3.90
CA LEU A 43 -4.37 1.89 -3.91
C LEU A 43 -5.06 0.57 -3.55
N ALA A 44 -5.94 0.56 -2.55
CA ALA A 44 -6.70 -0.62 -2.17
C ALA A 44 -7.59 -1.10 -3.33
N ASP A 45 -8.26 -0.17 -4.03
CA ASP A 45 -9.07 -0.49 -5.21
C ASP A 45 -8.20 -1.06 -6.35
N LEU A 46 -7.01 -0.48 -6.57
CA LEU A 46 -6.06 -0.95 -7.58
C LEU A 46 -5.47 -2.32 -7.25
N GLN A 47 -5.14 -2.59 -5.99
CA GLN A 47 -4.67 -3.90 -5.52
C GLN A 47 -5.78 -4.97 -5.65
N ALA A 48 -7.02 -4.64 -5.29
CA ALA A 48 -8.16 -5.55 -5.41
C ALA A 48 -8.46 -5.90 -6.88
N GLU A 49 -8.43 -4.91 -7.77
CA GLU A 49 -8.59 -5.13 -9.21
C GLU A 49 -7.43 -5.95 -9.80
N THR A 50 -6.19 -5.66 -9.40
CA THR A 50 -5.02 -6.42 -9.86
C THR A 50 -5.07 -7.87 -9.40
N LEU A 51 -5.43 -8.12 -8.14
CA LEU A 51 -5.59 -9.47 -7.61
C LEU A 51 -6.69 -10.23 -8.35
N ARG A 52 -7.83 -9.57 -8.60
CA ARG A 52 -8.94 -10.15 -9.35
C ARG A 52 -8.52 -10.55 -10.76
N GLU A 53 -7.81 -9.70 -11.49
CA GLU A 53 -7.30 -10.02 -12.83
C GLU A 53 -6.34 -11.21 -12.80
N VAL A 54 -5.41 -11.26 -11.84
CA VAL A 54 -4.46 -12.38 -11.68
C VAL A 54 -5.21 -13.68 -11.39
N CYS A 55 -6.21 -13.66 -10.50
CA CYS A 55 -7.08 -14.81 -10.22
C CYS A 55 -7.89 -15.24 -11.45
N GLU A 56 -8.54 -14.31 -12.15
CA GLU A 56 -9.35 -14.59 -13.35
C GLU A 56 -8.49 -15.21 -14.47
N ASN A 57 -7.28 -14.70 -14.68
CA ASN A 57 -6.32 -15.24 -15.64
C ASN A 57 -5.91 -16.68 -15.30
N PHE A 58 -5.61 -16.95 -14.03
CA PHE A 58 -5.27 -18.31 -13.60
C PHE A 58 -6.48 -19.26 -13.70
N LEU A 59 -7.68 -18.80 -13.33
CA LEU A 59 -8.93 -19.57 -13.51
C LEU A 59 -9.19 -19.91 -14.98
N HIS A 60 -8.89 -18.97 -15.90
CA HIS A 60 -9.00 -19.23 -17.33
C HIS A 60 -8.02 -20.33 -17.78
N LYS A 61 -6.74 -20.25 -17.36
CA LYS A 61 -5.74 -21.31 -17.60
C LYS A 61 -6.19 -22.66 -17.01
N LEU A 62 -6.77 -22.64 -15.81
CA LEU A 62 -7.28 -23.84 -15.12
C LEU A 62 -8.46 -24.49 -15.87
N ASN A 63 -9.45 -23.70 -16.29
CA ASN A 63 -10.59 -24.18 -17.05
C ASN A 63 -10.20 -24.73 -18.42
N ALA A 64 -9.20 -24.13 -19.07
CA ALA A 64 -8.64 -24.60 -20.33
C ALA A 64 -7.76 -25.86 -20.20
N GLY A 65 -7.56 -26.40 -18.99
CA GLY A 65 -6.66 -27.54 -18.75
C GLY A 65 -5.18 -27.20 -18.90
N LYS A 66 -4.82 -25.90 -18.86
CA LYS A 66 -3.46 -25.36 -19.04
C LYS A 66 -2.81 -24.93 -17.73
N ALA A 67 -3.39 -25.24 -16.58
CA ALA A 67 -2.79 -24.99 -15.27
C ALA A 67 -1.65 -25.99 -14.99
N THR A 68 -0.52 -25.78 -15.64
CA THR A 68 0.73 -26.51 -15.37
C THR A 68 1.37 -26.03 -14.07
N GLN A 69 2.38 -26.76 -13.59
CA GLN A 69 3.20 -26.31 -12.46
C GLN A 69 3.80 -24.91 -12.71
N ALA A 70 4.30 -24.66 -13.92
CA ALA A 70 4.82 -23.34 -14.30
C ALA A 70 3.75 -22.24 -14.20
N ALA A 71 2.51 -22.52 -14.62
CA ALA A 71 1.41 -21.57 -14.48
C ALA A 71 1.02 -21.31 -13.02
N ALA A 72 1.12 -22.33 -12.16
CA ALA A 72 0.89 -22.18 -10.72
C ALA A 72 2.00 -21.35 -10.05
N ASP A 73 3.25 -21.52 -10.47
CA ASP A 73 4.38 -20.76 -9.93
C ASP A 73 4.38 -19.30 -10.41
N GLU A 74 4.00 -19.04 -11.66
CA GLU A 74 3.72 -17.70 -12.20
C GLU A 74 2.61 -17.01 -11.39
N PHE A 75 1.48 -17.69 -11.18
CA PHE A 75 0.38 -17.17 -10.38
C PHE A 75 0.80 -16.85 -8.94
N LYS A 76 1.56 -17.75 -8.29
CA LYS A 76 2.10 -17.49 -6.95
C LYS A 76 3.00 -16.26 -6.93
N ALA A 77 3.90 -16.12 -7.90
CA ALA A 77 4.77 -14.95 -8.00
C ALA A 77 3.98 -13.65 -8.11
N ASP A 78 2.87 -13.65 -8.87
CA ASP A 78 2.02 -12.48 -9.05
C ASP A 78 1.24 -12.09 -7.78
N ILE A 79 0.82 -13.06 -6.97
CA ILE A 79 0.03 -12.79 -5.74
C ILE A 79 0.87 -12.62 -4.47
N ASP A 80 2.15 -13.03 -4.44
CA ASP A 80 3.04 -12.99 -3.25
C ASP A 80 3.01 -11.63 -2.53
N ARG A 81 2.91 -10.55 -3.31
CA ARG A 81 2.90 -9.17 -2.80
C ARG A 81 1.52 -8.53 -2.72
N LEU A 82 0.47 -9.24 -3.16
CA LEU A 82 -0.91 -8.76 -3.14
C LEU A 82 -1.71 -9.31 -1.98
N VAL A 83 -1.31 -10.42 -1.36
CA VAL A 83 -2.11 -11.12 -0.33
C VAL A 83 -1.32 -11.27 0.96
N SER A 84 -2.01 -11.60 2.05
CA SER A 84 -1.37 -11.81 3.35
C SER A 84 -0.43 -13.02 3.31
N ALA A 85 0.57 -13.08 4.19
CA ALA A 85 1.46 -14.24 4.26
C ALA A 85 0.71 -15.53 4.62
N ALA A 86 -0.37 -15.40 5.39
CA ALA A 86 -1.25 -16.52 5.73
C ALA A 86 -2.04 -17.01 4.51
N ASP A 87 -2.63 -16.10 3.74
CA ASP A 87 -3.36 -16.44 2.52
C ASP A 87 -2.42 -17.02 1.47
N PHE A 88 -1.21 -16.47 1.31
CA PHE A 88 -0.22 -16.98 0.36
C PHE A 88 0.17 -18.44 0.64
N ARG A 89 0.46 -18.78 1.91
CA ARG A 89 0.73 -20.16 2.33
C ARG A 89 -0.46 -21.08 2.04
N THR A 90 -1.65 -20.58 2.32
CA THR A 90 -2.89 -21.31 2.13
C THR A 90 -3.14 -21.59 0.64
N VAL A 91 -2.97 -20.59 -0.22
CA VAL A 91 -3.03 -20.72 -1.68
C VAL A 91 -1.99 -21.72 -2.18
N SER A 92 -0.76 -21.65 -1.68
CA SER A 92 0.30 -22.58 -2.05
C SER A 92 -0.05 -24.04 -1.76
N ALA A 93 -0.78 -24.31 -0.67
CA ALA A 93 -1.28 -25.64 -0.33
C ALA A 93 -2.46 -26.08 -1.22
N TRP A 94 -3.36 -25.17 -1.58
CA TRP A 94 -4.53 -25.47 -2.40
C TRP A 94 -4.22 -25.89 -3.83
N MET A 95 -3.06 -25.51 -4.36
CA MET A 95 -2.67 -25.80 -5.75
C MET A 95 -2.55 -27.31 -6.05
N ALA A 96 -2.50 -28.17 -5.05
CA ALA A 96 -2.56 -29.62 -5.20
C ALA A 96 -4.00 -30.20 -5.17
N GLY A 97 -5.03 -29.35 -4.99
CA GLY A 97 -6.43 -29.76 -4.87
C GLY A 97 -7.16 -29.94 -6.20
N SER A 98 -8.45 -30.29 -6.12
CA SER A 98 -9.32 -30.36 -7.31
C SER A 98 -9.58 -28.98 -7.91
N ARG A 99 -9.94 -28.96 -9.20
CA ARG A 99 -10.26 -27.72 -9.93
C ARG A 99 -11.37 -26.91 -9.26
N GLU A 100 -12.45 -27.58 -8.86
CA GLU A 100 -13.61 -26.97 -8.21
C GLU A 100 -13.24 -26.39 -6.85
N PHE A 101 -12.36 -27.09 -6.12
CA PHE A 101 -11.84 -26.61 -4.85
C PHE A 101 -11.00 -25.34 -5.05
N ILE A 102 -10.04 -25.35 -5.98
CA ILE A 102 -9.20 -24.19 -6.29
C ILE A 102 -10.07 -22.99 -6.67
N LYS A 103 -11.09 -23.19 -7.52
CA LYS A 103 -11.99 -22.12 -7.95
C LYS A 103 -12.69 -21.44 -6.78
N ASN A 104 -13.35 -22.22 -5.92
CA ASN A 104 -14.09 -21.69 -4.77
C ASN A 104 -13.17 -20.92 -3.80
N ARG A 105 -11.90 -21.32 -3.73
CA ARG A 105 -10.92 -20.69 -2.85
C ARG A 105 -10.38 -19.38 -3.41
N LEU A 106 -10.13 -19.29 -4.72
CA LEU A 106 -9.66 -18.06 -5.37
C LEU A 106 -10.68 -16.93 -5.26
N ASP A 107 -11.98 -17.23 -5.30
CA ASP A 107 -13.05 -16.24 -5.12
C ASP A 107 -13.05 -15.61 -3.71
N SER A 108 -12.46 -16.27 -2.72
CA SER A 108 -12.38 -15.79 -1.34
C SER A 108 -11.12 -14.97 -1.03
N LEU A 109 -10.17 -14.90 -1.97
CA LEU A 109 -8.87 -14.25 -1.78
C LEU A 109 -9.04 -12.74 -1.75
N LYS A 110 -8.37 -12.07 -0.79
CA LYS A 110 -8.43 -10.62 -0.62
C LYS A 110 -7.04 -10.02 -0.70
N ALA A 111 -6.99 -8.81 -1.25
CA ALA A 111 -5.75 -8.06 -1.25
C ALA A 111 -5.40 -7.61 0.17
N VAL A 112 -4.12 -7.71 0.54
CA VAL A 112 -3.60 -7.16 1.79
C VAL A 112 -3.35 -5.67 1.63
N SER A 113 -3.77 -4.90 2.64
CA SER A 113 -3.56 -3.46 2.72
C SER A 113 -2.67 -3.18 3.93
N MET A 114 -1.44 -2.74 3.69
CA MET A 114 -0.47 -2.45 4.75
C MET A 114 -0.94 -1.31 5.64
N ILE A 115 -1.60 -0.30 5.07
CA ILE A 115 -2.18 0.77 5.88
C ILE A 115 -3.33 0.26 6.77
N SER A 116 -4.14 -0.68 6.29
CA SER A 116 -5.16 -1.32 7.12
C SER A 116 -4.52 -2.18 8.22
N GLU A 117 -3.45 -2.92 7.91
CA GLU A 117 -2.67 -3.65 8.92
C GLU A 117 -2.10 -2.70 9.99
N GLU A 118 -1.65 -1.51 9.60
CA GLU A 118 -1.14 -0.51 10.54
C GLU A 118 -2.22 0.09 11.44
N GLN A 119 -3.47 0.14 10.97
CA GLN A 119 -4.62 0.65 11.73
C GLN A 119 -5.19 -0.37 12.71
N LYS A 120 -4.87 -1.67 12.57
CA LYS A 120 -5.34 -2.70 13.50
C LYS A 120 -4.76 -2.51 14.90
N THR A 121 -5.57 -2.75 15.92
CA THR A 121 -5.16 -2.74 17.33
C THR A 121 -4.50 -4.04 17.78
N SER A 122 -4.81 -5.16 17.12
CA SER A 122 -4.23 -6.48 17.39
C SER A 122 -4.24 -7.35 16.13
N GLY A 123 -3.49 -8.47 16.14
CA GLY A 123 -3.51 -9.45 15.05
C GLY A 123 -2.96 -8.94 13.70
N ARG A 124 -1.95 -8.07 13.74
CA ARG A 124 -1.29 -7.54 12.53
C ARG A 124 -0.48 -8.63 11.83
N ASP A 125 -0.48 -8.64 10.50
CA ASP A 125 0.39 -9.53 9.72
C ASP A 125 1.88 -9.18 9.99
N PRO A 126 2.70 -10.14 10.48
CA PRO A 126 4.12 -9.90 10.73
C PRO A 126 4.93 -9.45 9.51
N GLU A 127 4.61 -9.96 8.32
CA GLU A 127 5.32 -9.58 7.08
C GLU A 127 4.95 -8.15 6.66
N ALA A 128 3.68 -7.76 6.80
CA ALA A 128 3.28 -6.38 6.59
C ALA A 128 4.01 -5.45 7.57
N GLN A 129 4.08 -5.83 8.85
CA GLN A 129 4.81 -5.05 9.85
C GLN A 129 6.31 -4.93 9.55
N ARG A 130 6.94 -5.99 9.05
CA ARG A 130 8.33 -5.97 8.61
C ARG A 130 8.53 -4.96 7.47
N HIS A 131 7.70 -5.02 6.42
CA HIS A 131 7.78 -4.08 5.30
C HIS A 131 7.53 -2.63 5.70
N ILE A 132 6.55 -2.37 6.57
CA ILE A 132 6.28 -1.02 7.08
C ILE A 132 7.50 -0.51 7.85
N LYS A 133 8.10 -1.32 8.72
CA LYS A 133 9.29 -0.94 9.51
C LYS A 133 10.50 -0.64 8.62
N GLU A 134 10.77 -1.49 7.63
CA GLU A 134 11.86 -1.27 6.67
C GLU A 134 11.65 0.01 5.86
N THR A 135 10.41 0.26 5.41
CA THR A 135 10.07 1.47 4.66
C THR A 135 10.17 2.72 5.52
N TYR A 136 9.71 2.66 6.77
CA TYR A 136 9.83 3.75 7.75
C TYR A 136 11.30 4.17 7.96
N ALA A 137 12.19 3.20 8.14
CA ALA A 137 13.63 3.45 8.27
C ALA A 137 14.23 4.03 6.97
N ARG A 138 13.82 3.50 5.81
CA ARG A 138 14.30 3.99 4.50
C ARG A 138 13.88 5.43 4.20
N LEU A 139 12.69 5.83 4.67
CA LEU A 139 12.18 7.20 4.58
C LEU A 139 12.76 8.13 5.67
N ARG A 140 13.59 7.61 6.59
CA ARG A 140 14.20 8.33 7.72
C ARG A 140 13.18 8.99 8.64
N PHE A 141 12.02 8.36 8.81
CA PHE A 141 10.95 8.89 9.64
C PHE A 141 11.28 8.86 11.14
N ASP A 142 12.19 8.00 11.55
CA ASP A 142 12.76 8.00 12.91
C ASP A 142 13.46 9.33 13.25
N THR A 143 14.07 9.98 12.26
CA THR A 143 14.73 11.28 12.46
C THR A 143 13.70 12.41 12.59
N LEU A 144 12.62 12.35 11.81
CA LEU A 144 11.53 13.33 11.86
C LEU A 144 10.76 13.23 13.18
N GLU A 145 10.53 12.01 13.66
CA GLU A 145 9.90 11.74 14.96
C GLU A 145 10.71 12.37 16.10
N LYS A 146 12.02 12.07 16.18
CA LYS A 146 12.92 12.66 17.20
C LYS A 146 12.97 14.19 17.13
N GLN A 147 12.92 14.76 15.92
CA GLN A 147 12.88 16.21 15.74
C GLN A 147 11.62 16.81 16.37
N VAL A 148 10.46 16.19 16.18
CA VAL A 148 9.19 16.64 16.76
C VAL A 148 9.15 16.42 18.27
N GLU A 149 9.65 15.29 18.77
CA GLU A 149 9.75 15.02 20.20
C GLU A 149 10.59 16.05 20.94
N ALA A 150 11.72 16.46 20.35
CA ALA A 150 12.59 17.48 20.93
C ALA A 150 11.95 18.88 20.96
N ALA A 151 11.04 19.17 20.03
CA ALA A 151 10.37 20.47 19.92
C ALA A 151 8.94 20.32 19.38
N PRO A 152 7.95 19.96 20.23
CA PRO A 152 6.59 19.58 19.81
C PRO A 152 5.69 20.79 19.51
N ASN A 153 6.20 21.78 18.78
CA ASN A 153 5.45 22.97 18.34
C ASN A 153 4.94 22.81 16.90
N ASP A 154 3.93 23.60 16.52
CA ASP A 154 3.28 23.46 15.21
C ASP A 154 4.21 23.76 14.03
N ALA A 155 5.23 24.61 14.18
CA ALA A 155 6.21 24.89 13.12
C ALA A 155 7.11 23.68 12.83
N THR A 156 7.63 23.03 13.88
CA THR A 156 8.40 21.79 13.76
C THR A 156 7.56 20.68 13.13
N VAL A 157 6.31 20.53 13.59
CA VAL A 157 5.41 19.49 13.07
C VAL A 157 5.10 19.71 11.58
N ASN A 158 4.77 20.94 11.18
CA ASN A 158 4.49 21.25 9.78
C ASN A 158 5.72 20.98 8.90
N THR A 159 6.92 21.32 9.40
CA THR A 159 8.18 21.05 8.69
C THR A 159 8.45 19.55 8.54
N ALA A 160 8.24 18.78 9.60
CA ALA A 160 8.40 17.33 9.60
C ALA A 160 7.42 16.67 8.63
N LEU A 161 6.14 17.05 8.66
CA LEU A 161 5.12 16.53 7.75
C LEU A 161 5.42 16.92 6.30
N ALA A 162 5.78 18.16 6.01
CA ALA A 162 6.15 18.59 4.67
C ALA A 162 7.35 17.80 4.12
N THR A 163 8.35 17.52 4.96
CA THR A 163 9.51 16.69 4.62
C THR A 163 9.08 15.24 4.37
N ALA A 164 8.21 14.69 5.20
CA ALA A 164 7.68 13.34 5.03
C ALA A 164 6.89 13.19 3.72
N ARG A 165 6.07 14.17 3.34
CA ARG A 165 5.34 14.14 2.05
C ARG A 165 6.29 14.03 0.87
N ARG A 166 7.35 14.84 0.88
CA ARG A 166 8.38 14.82 -0.17
C ARG A 166 9.06 13.45 -0.24
N ALA A 167 9.49 12.92 0.91
CA ALA A 167 10.15 11.61 0.98
C ALA A 167 9.26 10.47 0.47
N VAL A 168 7.98 10.42 0.86
CA VAL A 168 7.02 9.40 0.39
C VAL A 168 6.89 9.46 -1.13
N ALA A 169 6.73 10.64 -1.69
CA ALA A 169 6.50 10.75 -3.12
C ALA A 169 7.77 10.51 -3.94
N GLU A 170 8.94 10.95 -3.49
CA GLU A 170 10.23 10.58 -4.09
C GLU A 170 10.41 9.07 -4.09
N TYR A 171 10.07 8.41 -2.98
CA TYR A 171 10.08 6.96 -2.87
C TYR A 171 9.11 6.32 -3.87
N CYS A 172 7.87 6.80 -3.98
CA CYS A 172 6.89 6.31 -4.96
C CYS A 172 7.35 6.50 -6.41
N CYS A 173 8.05 7.59 -6.73
CA CYS A 173 8.63 7.81 -8.07
C CYS A 173 9.66 6.73 -8.45
N LEU A 174 10.45 6.22 -7.49
CA LEU A 174 11.43 5.14 -7.73
C LEU A 174 10.75 3.84 -8.20
N TYR A 175 9.52 3.58 -7.77
CA TYR A 175 8.75 2.38 -8.15
C TYR A 175 7.93 2.56 -9.42
N ARG A 176 8.32 3.55 -10.25
CA ARG A 176 7.75 3.85 -11.57
C ARG A 176 6.25 4.11 -11.52
N VAL A 177 5.82 4.96 -10.59
CA VAL A 177 4.50 5.61 -10.66
C VAL A 177 4.50 6.67 -11.79
N GLN A 178 4.91 6.28 -13.00
CA GLN A 178 4.92 7.11 -14.20
C GLN A 178 4.08 6.49 -15.33
N LEU A 179 2.81 6.91 -15.36
CA LEU A 179 2.07 7.53 -16.48
C LEU A 179 2.37 7.11 -17.93
N ASN A 180 2.35 5.82 -18.25
CA ASN A 180 1.75 5.42 -19.52
C ASN A 180 0.50 4.57 -19.22
N PRO A 181 -0.66 4.85 -19.82
CA PRO A 181 -1.82 3.95 -19.74
C PRO A 181 -1.51 2.50 -20.16
N ALA A 182 -0.44 2.28 -20.93
CA ALA A 182 0.07 0.96 -21.28
C ALA A 182 0.90 0.27 -20.17
N GLU A 183 1.38 1.01 -19.16
CA GLU A 183 2.20 0.48 -18.06
C GLU A 183 1.40 0.47 -16.76
N THR A 184 0.87 -0.69 -16.38
CA THR A 184 0.25 -0.89 -15.07
C THR A 184 1.31 -1.10 -14.01
N LEU A 185 1.09 -0.55 -12.81
CA LEU A 185 1.95 -0.82 -11.66
C LEU A 185 2.03 -2.33 -11.39
N THR A 186 3.24 -2.83 -11.19
CA THR A 186 3.45 -4.24 -10.82
C THR A 186 2.93 -4.50 -9.39
N PRO A 187 2.56 -5.75 -9.05
CA PRO A 187 2.25 -6.15 -7.69
C PRO A 187 3.28 -5.69 -6.65
N PHE A 188 4.57 -5.79 -7.00
CA PHE A 188 5.66 -5.33 -6.17
C PHE A 188 5.64 -3.81 -5.96
N SER A 189 5.46 -3.03 -7.03
CA SER A 189 5.33 -1.56 -6.94
C SER A 189 4.14 -1.15 -6.06
N LEU A 190 2.99 -1.82 -6.20
CA LEU A 190 1.80 -1.56 -5.38
C LEU A 190 2.09 -1.78 -3.90
N ALA A 191 2.72 -2.90 -3.55
CA ALA A 191 3.11 -3.21 -2.18
C ALA A 191 4.10 -2.19 -1.59
N CYS A 192 5.07 -1.71 -2.38
CA CYS A 192 6.01 -0.67 -1.93
C CYS A 192 5.31 0.68 -1.69
N VAL A 193 4.39 1.09 -2.56
CA VAL A 193 3.61 2.32 -2.36
C VAL A 193 2.74 2.19 -1.10
N ASP A 194 2.10 1.04 -0.89
CA ASP A 194 1.27 0.79 0.29
C ASP A 194 2.09 0.86 1.60
N ALA A 195 3.27 0.24 1.60
CA ALA A 195 4.22 0.32 2.72
C ALA A 195 4.61 1.77 3.05
N ALA A 196 4.79 2.62 2.03
CA ALA A 196 5.13 4.03 2.22
C ALA A 196 3.95 4.83 2.81
N LEU A 197 2.73 4.57 2.36
CA LEU A 197 1.53 5.18 2.93
C LEU A 197 1.30 4.75 4.39
N ALA A 198 1.49 3.47 4.69
CA ALA A 198 1.41 2.92 6.04
C ALA A 198 2.50 3.51 6.96
N ALA A 199 3.74 3.64 6.47
CA ALA A 199 4.81 4.31 7.19
C ALA A 199 4.49 5.79 7.45
N GLY A 200 3.88 6.48 6.48
CA GLY A 200 3.40 7.86 6.64
C GLY A 200 2.33 7.97 7.73
N HIS A 201 1.36 7.05 7.73
CA HIS A 201 0.35 6.99 8.77
C HIS A 201 0.95 6.75 10.16
N ARG A 202 1.93 5.84 10.27
CA ARG A 202 2.67 5.58 11.52
C ARG A 202 3.37 6.84 12.03
N LEU A 203 4.09 7.56 11.17
CA LEU A 203 4.75 8.82 11.53
C LEU A 203 3.73 9.85 12.03
N PHE A 204 2.59 9.98 11.34
CA PHE A 204 1.53 10.90 11.77
C PHE A 204 1.02 10.57 13.17
N MET A 205 0.84 9.29 13.50
CA MET A 205 0.41 8.87 14.84
C MET A 205 1.48 9.14 15.90
N ALA A 206 2.76 8.91 15.61
CA ALA A 206 3.86 9.24 16.51
C ALA A 206 3.91 10.75 16.81
N ILE A 207 3.81 11.59 15.77
CA ILE A 207 3.74 13.06 15.90
C ILE A 207 2.53 13.49 16.72
N ARG A 208 1.36 12.86 16.50
CA ARG A 208 0.14 13.15 17.25
C ARG A 208 0.32 12.82 18.74
N GLN A 209 1.00 11.72 19.05
CA GLN A 209 1.32 11.32 20.43
C GLN A 209 2.31 12.30 21.08
N ALA A 210 3.40 12.66 20.40
CA ALA A 210 4.41 13.59 20.90
C ALA A 210 3.86 15.00 21.18
N THR A 211 2.83 15.42 20.43
CA THR A 211 2.22 16.75 20.58
C THR A 211 1.06 16.78 21.59
N GLY A 212 0.78 15.68 22.29
CA GLY A 212 -0.24 15.61 23.35
C GLY A 212 -1.68 15.80 22.87
N ARG A 213 -1.93 15.82 21.55
CA ARG A 213 -3.27 15.93 20.97
C ARG A 213 -3.92 14.54 20.86
N MET A 214 -4.19 13.91 22.00
CA MET A 214 -5.19 12.85 22.10
C MET A 214 -6.57 13.50 22.24
N MET A 215 -7.38 13.46 21.17
CA MET A 215 -8.82 13.35 21.34
C MET A 215 -9.16 11.87 21.47
#